data_AF-A0A8T1WTM5-F1
#
_entry.id   AF-A0A8T1WTM5-F1
#
_cell.length_a   1.000
_cell.length_b   1.000
_cell.length_c   1.000
_cell.angle_alpha   90.00
_cell.angle_beta   90.00
_cell.angle_gamma   90.00
#
_symmetry.space_group_name_H-M   'P 1'
#
loop_
_entity.id
_entity.type
_entity.pdbx_description
1 polymer ?
#
loop_
_entity_poly.entity_id
_entity_poly.type
_entity_poly.pdbx_seq_one_letter_code
_entity_poly.pdbx_strand_id
1 'polypeptide(L)'
;MEDLETSATLEFHGVRYVVTLQVQQQLLHLQVETSSSSSPSIWTGSFPSTDIEQLTRQTGNSKRFPVFVQMLLTALRRNSDAVFVDLLTAADLDLYRQRKLQPGLTSTTDGSTAAGKRYLILTYAVEFDRVHYPLPLVPALSPSPEILQRTIRRLRQALEAAEANGAPSGHAQLAQENAALREENRCLKNTLKQHCDGAREGDGVMNSTAELQRELQTSIEENKELIALYQQFREDSAAETAQLRAELDSDFRLSRTITRS
;
A
#
# COMPACT_ATOMS: atom_id res chain seq x y z
N MET A 1 18.41 -16.20 -29.40
CA MET A 1 17.65 -15.12 -28.74
C MET A 1 17.30 -15.66 -27.38
N GLU A 2 17.79 -15.04 -26.33
CA GLU A 2 17.66 -15.51 -24.96
C GLU A 2 16.19 -15.53 -24.54
N ASP A 3 15.84 -16.48 -23.68
CA ASP A 3 14.53 -16.50 -23.05
C ASP A 3 14.43 -15.25 -22.15
N LEU A 4 13.49 -14.37 -22.47
CA LEU A 4 13.32 -13.11 -21.76
C LEU A 4 11.96 -13.12 -21.05
N GLU A 5 11.95 -12.86 -19.75
CA GLU A 5 10.72 -12.65 -18.98
C GLU A 5 10.79 -11.29 -18.29
N THR A 6 9.72 -10.50 -18.38
CA THR A 6 9.61 -9.19 -17.77
C THR A 6 8.15 -8.91 -17.39
N SER A 7 7.92 -8.48 -16.16
CA SER A 7 6.60 -8.04 -15.69
C SER A 7 6.62 -6.57 -15.29
N ALA A 8 5.51 -5.88 -15.52
CA ALA A 8 5.32 -4.48 -15.14
C ALA A 8 3.88 -4.23 -14.68
N THR A 9 3.73 -3.43 -13.63
CA THR A 9 2.42 -3.01 -13.13
C THR A 9 2.02 -1.71 -13.82
N LEU A 10 0.87 -1.72 -14.49
CA LEU A 10 0.34 -0.60 -15.26
C LEU A 10 -1.09 -0.31 -14.86
N GLU A 11 -1.46 0.98 -14.88
CA GLU A 11 -2.82 1.41 -14.63
C GLU A 11 -3.48 1.77 -15.96
N PHE A 12 -4.60 1.11 -16.27
CA PHE A 12 -5.43 1.35 -17.44
C PHE A 12 -6.84 1.70 -16.96
N HIS A 13 -7.38 2.84 -17.41
CA HIS A 13 -8.74 3.29 -17.04
C HIS A 13 -9.05 3.28 -15.53
N GLY A 14 -8.06 3.60 -14.68
CA GLY A 14 -8.22 3.61 -13.21
C GLY A 14 -8.14 2.24 -12.54
N VAL A 15 -7.86 1.17 -13.30
CA VAL A 15 -7.68 -0.19 -12.79
C VAL A 15 -6.22 -0.60 -12.97
N ARG A 16 -5.63 -1.19 -11.92
CA ARG A 16 -4.26 -1.70 -11.96
C ARG A 16 -4.22 -3.12 -12.52
N TYR A 17 -3.29 -3.31 -13.44
CA TYR A 17 -3.01 -4.56 -14.10
C TYR A 17 -1.53 -4.89 -13.98
N VAL A 18 -1.20 -6.16 -13.90
CA VAL A 18 0.17 -6.64 -14.07
C VAL A 18 0.26 -7.25 -15.46
N VAL A 19 1.18 -6.71 -16.27
CA VAL A 19 1.45 -7.18 -17.62
C VAL A 19 2.77 -7.93 -17.61
N THR A 20 2.72 -9.21 -17.92
CA THR A 20 3.88 -10.10 -18.02
C THR A 20 4.14 -10.41 -19.49
N LEU A 21 5.37 -10.17 -19.91
CA LEU A 21 5.90 -10.42 -21.24
C LEU A 21 6.96 -11.51 -21.14
N GLN A 22 6.81 -12.55 -21.95
CA GLN A 22 7.76 -13.63 -22.05
C GLN A 22 8.09 -13.88 -23.53
N VAL A 23 9.37 -13.99 -23.87
CA VAL A 23 9.82 -14.29 -25.23
C VAL A 23 10.65 -15.56 -25.17
N GLN A 24 10.24 -16.58 -25.92
CA GLN A 24 10.96 -17.85 -26.06
C GLN A 24 10.98 -18.24 -27.52
N GLN A 25 12.13 -18.62 -28.08
CA GLN A 25 12.21 -19.23 -29.42
C GLN A 25 11.45 -18.46 -30.53
N GLN A 26 11.52 -17.12 -30.57
CA GLN A 26 10.77 -16.26 -31.51
C GLN A 26 9.24 -16.27 -31.33
N LEU A 27 8.75 -16.63 -30.14
CA LEU A 27 7.36 -16.59 -29.72
C LEU A 27 7.20 -15.60 -28.58
N LEU A 28 6.32 -14.61 -28.76
CA LEU A 28 5.97 -13.63 -27.75
C LEU A 28 4.71 -14.11 -27.00
N HIS A 29 4.86 -14.40 -25.72
CA HIS A 29 3.76 -14.63 -24.79
C HIS A 29 3.48 -13.37 -23.99
N LEU A 30 2.21 -12.97 -23.96
CA LEU A 30 1.71 -11.88 -23.15
C LEU A 30 0.64 -12.38 -22.20
N GLN A 31 0.76 -12.01 -20.94
CA GLN A 31 -0.22 -12.26 -19.90
C GLN A 31 -0.56 -10.93 -19.23
N VAL A 32 -1.85 -10.66 -19.07
CA VAL A 32 -2.36 -9.49 -18.37
C VAL A 32 -3.26 -9.99 -17.25
N GLU A 33 -2.97 -9.61 -16.02
CA GLU A 33 -3.77 -9.98 -14.85
C GLU A 33 -4.28 -8.73 -14.13
N THR A 34 -5.51 -8.79 -13.64
CA THR A 34 -6.05 -7.71 -12.79
C THR A 34 -5.50 -7.85 -11.39
N SER A 35 -5.02 -6.76 -10.78
CA SER A 35 -4.52 -6.79 -9.39
C SER A 35 -5.63 -6.77 -8.33
N SER A 36 -6.89 -7.03 -8.71
CA SER A 36 -8.05 -7.01 -7.80
C SER A 36 -8.11 -8.27 -6.97
N SER A 37 -8.38 -8.13 -5.66
CA SER A 37 -8.46 -9.25 -4.71
C SER A 37 -9.71 -10.10 -4.84
N SER A 38 -10.78 -9.61 -5.48
CA SER A 38 -12.09 -10.28 -5.51
C SER A 38 -12.23 -11.32 -6.63
N SER A 39 -11.54 -11.15 -7.76
CA SER A 39 -11.50 -12.13 -8.86
C SER A 39 -10.34 -11.83 -9.81
N PRO A 40 -9.24 -12.61 -9.76
CA PRO A 40 -8.12 -12.41 -10.67
C PRO A 40 -8.55 -12.83 -12.08
N SER A 41 -8.88 -11.84 -12.90
CA SER A 41 -9.13 -12.06 -14.32
C SER A 41 -7.80 -11.99 -15.08
N ILE A 42 -7.49 -13.05 -15.83
CA ILE A 42 -6.25 -13.20 -16.59
C ILE A 42 -6.61 -13.26 -18.07
N TRP A 43 -5.84 -12.53 -18.89
CA TRP A 43 -5.90 -12.58 -20.34
C TRP A 43 -4.54 -12.95 -20.89
N THR A 44 -4.51 -13.88 -21.83
CA THR A 44 -3.26 -14.36 -22.43
C THR A 44 -3.30 -14.24 -23.95
N GLY A 45 -2.13 -14.08 -24.55
CA GLY A 45 -1.92 -14.06 -25.99
C GLY A 45 -0.55 -14.63 -26.34
N SER A 46 -0.49 -15.39 -27.43
CA SER A 46 0.74 -16.02 -27.92
C SER A 46 0.92 -15.63 -29.39
N PHE A 47 2.04 -14.98 -29.70
CA PHE A 47 2.27 -14.35 -31.00
C PHE A 47 3.63 -14.78 -31.57
N PRO A 48 3.64 -15.66 -32.58
CA PRO A 48 4.86 -15.99 -33.32
C PRO A 48 5.45 -14.73 -33.98
N SER A 49 6.76 -14.74 -34.19
CA SER A 49 7.47 -13.67 -34.89
C SER A 49 6.87 -13.34 -36.26
N THR A 50 6.45 -14.35 -37.01
CA THR A 50 5.78 -14.20 -38.32
C THR A 50 4.53 -13.35 -38.23
N ASP A 51 3.73 -13.55 -37.18
CA ASP A 51 2.43 -12.90 -37.00
C ASP A 51 2.63 -11.44 -36.57
N ILE A 52 3.63 -11.18 -35.73
CA ILE A 52 4.02 -9.81 -35.34
C ILE A 52 4.57 -9.03 -36.54
N GLU A 53 5.42 -9.63 -37.36
CA GLU A 53 5.95 -8.98 -38.55
C GLU A 53 4.88 -8.74 -39.61
N GLN A 54 3.91 -9.66 -39.73
CA GLN A 54 2.74 -9.45 -40.57
C GLN A 54 1.82 -8.36 -40.02
N LEU A 55 1.56 -8.32 -38.71
CA LEU A 55 0.78 -7.30 -38.05
C LEU A 55 1.36 -5.91 -38.32
N THR A 56 2.66 -5.74 -38.13
CA THR A 56 3.33 -4.45 -38.35
C THR A 56 3.37 -4.05 -39.81
N ARG A 57 3.44 -5.02 -40.73
CA ARG A 57 3.31 -4.77 -42.17
C ARG A 57 1.89 -4.34 -42.55
N GLN A 58 0.86 -4.95 -41.95
CA GLN A 58 -0.55 -4.59 -42.20
C GLN A 58 -0.89 -3.18 -41.71
N THR A 59 -0.25 -2.71 -40.65
CA THR A 59 -0.45 -1.34 -40.14
C THR A 59 0.34 -0.27 -40.90
N GLY A 60 1.08 -0.65 -41.95
CA GLY A 60 1.85 0.27 -42.80
C GLY A 60 3.23 0.65 -42.24
N ASN A 61 3.61 0.14 -41.06
CA ASN A 61 4.88 0.44 -40.42
C ASN A 61 5.55 -0.85 -39.95
N SER A 62 6.23 -1.52 -40.89
CA SER A 62 6.86 -2.81 -40.64
C SER A 62 7.99 -2.71 -39.61
N LYS A 63 7.97 -3.61 -38.63
CA LYS A 63 8.99 -3.76 -37.59
C LYS A 63 9.40 -5.22 -37.51
N ARG A 64 10.71 -5.47 -37.46
CA ARG A 64 11.25 -6.82 -37.19
C ARG A 64 10.85 -7.24 -35.78
N PHE A 65 10.65 -8.53 -35.56
CA PHE A 65 10.23 -9.07 -34.26
C PHE A 65 11.07 -8.57 -33.06
N PRO A 66 12.42 -8.59 -33.10
CA PRO A 66 13.23 -8.10 -31.97
C PRO A 66 13.02 -6.63 -31.65
N VAL A 67 12.77 -5.80 -32.67
CA VAL A 67 12.52 -4.36 -32.50
C VAL A 67 11.16 -4.15 -31.86
N PHE A 68 10.15 -4.90 -32.30
CA PHE A 68 8.82 -4.85 -31.71
C PHE A 68 8.84 -5.23 -30.21
N VAL A 69 9.58 -6.29 -29.87
CA VAL A 69 9.78 -6.69 -28.46
C VAL A 69 10.44 -5.57 -27.65
N GLN A 70 11.49 -4.93 -28.18
CA GLN A 70 12.12 -3.79 -27.49
C GLN A 70 11.18 -2.59 -27.32
N MET A 71 10.38 -2.27 -28.33
CA MET A 71 9.36 -1.22 -28.24
C MET A 71 8.37 -1.54 -27.12
N LEU A 72 7.91 -2.78 -27.05
CA LEU A 72 6.98 -3.24 -26.03
C LEU A 72 7.61 -3.19 -24.62
N LEU A 73 8.85 -3.64 -24.45
CA LEU A 73 9.60 -3.53 -23.19
C LEU A 73 9.77 -2.07 -22.74
N THR A 74 10.07 -1.18 -23.67
CA THR A 74 10.22 0.25 -23.40
C THR A 74 8.90 0.88 -22.96
N ALA A 75 7.80 0.49 -23.62
CA ALA A 75 6.46 0.92 -23.27
C ALA A 75 6.01 0.39 -21.89
N LEU A 76 6.33 -0.86 -21.56
CA LEU A 76 6.05 -1.44 -20.23
C LEU A 76 6.79 -0.71 -19.12
N ARG A 77 8.05 -0.29 -19.36
CA ARG A 77 8.85 0.50 -18.41
C ARG A 77 8.47 1.99 -18.38
N ARG A 78 7.57 2.45 -19.25
CA ARG A 78 7.23 3.87 -19.46
C ARG A 78 8.47 4.76 -19.64
N ASN A 79 9.46 4.26 -20.38
CA ASN A 79 10.76 4.92 -20.53
C ASN A 79 10.85 5.81 -21.79
N SER A 80 9.73 6.02 -22.49
CA SER A 80 9.68 6.85 -23.70
C SER A 80 8.24 7.31 -23.94
N ASP A 81 8.07 8.59 -24.30
CA ASP A 81 6.77 9.13 -24.70
C ASP A 81 6.36 8.70 -26.11
N ALA A 82 7.31 8.23 -26.91
CA ALA A 82 7.05 7.80 -28.28
C ALA A 82 6.44 6.39 -28.37
N VAL A 83 6.58 5.56 -27.32
CA VAL A 83 6.03 4.20 -27.28
C VAL A 83 5.30 3.97 -25.96
N PHE A 84 4.01 3.68 -26.05
CA PHE A 84 3.20 3.38 -24.88
C PHE A 84 2.19 2.28 -25.18
N VAL A 85 1.71 1.63 -24.13
CA VAL A 85 0.69 0.58 -24.21
C VAL A 85 -0.62 1.09 -23.62
N ASP A 86 -1.72 0.59 -24.17
CA ASP A 86 -3.07 0.78 -23.65
C ASP A 86 -3.83 -0.55 -23.68
N LEU A 87 -4.84 -0.72 -22.84
CA LEU A 87 -5.63 -1.96 -22.74
C LEU A 87 -7.11 -1.65 -22.97
N LEU A 88 -7.61 -1.99 -24.15
CA LEU A 88 -9.01 -1.74 -24.51
C LEU A 88 -9.86 -3.02 -24.39
N THR A 89 -11.11 -2.85 -23.96
CA THR A 89 -12.14 -3.90 -24.07
C THR A 89 -12.79 -3.89 -25.45
N ALA A 90 -13.53 -4.95 -25.77
CA ALA A 90 -14.33 -5.00 -27.01
C ALA A 90 -15.32 -3.81 -27.12
N ALA A 91 -15.90 -3.38 -26.00
CA ALA A 91 -16.80 -2.22 -25.96
C ALA A 91 -16.04 -0.90 -26.23
N ASP A 92 -14.83 -0.76 -25.69
CA ASP A 92 -14.00 0.42 -25.92
C ASP A 92 -13.54 0.51 -27.38
N LEU A 93 -13.32 -0.63 -28.05
CA LEU A 93 -13.02 -0.67 -29.49
C LEU A 93 -14.20 -0.20 -30.33
N ASP A 94 -15.43 -0.57 -29.97
CA ASP A 94 -16.62 -0.10 -30.68
C ASP A 94 -16.83 1.40 -30.50
N LEU A 95 -16.59 1.92 -29.29
CA LEU A 95 -16.59 3.36 -29.03
C LEU A 95 -15.45 4.09 -29.77
N TYR A 96 -14.27 3.48 -29.84
CA TYR A 96 -13.13 4.02 -30.58
C TYR A 96 -13.41 4.07 -32.09
N ARG A 97 -14.05 3.03 -32.65
CA ARG A 97 -14.51 2.97 -34.04
C ARG A 97 -15.58 4.02 -34.31
N GLN A 98 -16.57 4.15 -33.43
CA GLN A 98 -17.64 5.15 -33.56
C GLN A 98 -17.13 6.60 -33.49
N ARG A 99 -16.04 6.87 -32.75
CA ARG A 99 -15.42 8.20 -32.70
C ARG A 99 -14.45 8.51 -33.84
N LYS A 100 -13.84 7.50 -34.49
CA LYS A 100 -12.81 7.69 -35.53
C LYS A 100 -13.26 7.35 -36.97
N LEU A 101 -14.35 6.61 -37.16
CA LEU A 101 -14.83 6.18 -38.49
C LEU A 101 -16.26 6.68 -38.74
N GLN A 102 -16.46 7.26 -39.93
CA GLN A 102 -17.76 7.60 -40.51
C GLN A 102 -18.81 6.48 -40.32
N PRO A 103 -20.10 6.84 -40.13
CA PRO A 103 -21.19 5.87 -40.08
C PRO A 103 -21.43 5.32 -41.48
N GLY A 104 -20.88 4.15 -41.80
CA GLY A 104 -21.07 3.60 -43.17
C GLY A 104 -20.62 2.17 -43.46
N LEU A 105 -19.85 1.50 -42.60
CA LEU A 105 -19.52 0.09 -42.82
C LEU A 105 -20.31 -0.81 -41.89
N THR A 106 -21.41 -1.34 -42.43
CA THR A 106 -22.25 -2.37 -41.83
C THR A 106 -21.58 -3.74 -41.86
N SER A 107 -21.61 -4.41 -40.70
CA SER A 107 -21.65 -5.88 -40.49
C SER A 107 -20.39 -6.67 -40.91
N THR A 108 -19.88 -7.67 -40.18
CA THR A 108 -20.50 -8.82 -39.51
C THR A 108 -19.49 -9.41 -38.51
N THR A 109 -19.89 -9.77 -37.29
CA THR A 109 -19.43 -10.96 -36.52
C THR A 109 -20.04 -10.95 -35.12
N ASP A 110 -20.98 -11.88 -34.89
CA ASP A 110 -21.26 -12.60 -33.64
C ASP A 110 -21.04 -11.87 -32.30
N GLY A 111 -22.08 -11.15 -31.86
CA GLY A 111 -22.14 -10.46 -30.57
C GLY A 111 -22.21 -11.34 -29.31
N SER A 112 -21.98 -12.66 -29.39
CA SER A 112 -22.10 -13.56 -28.22
C SER A 112 -20.78 -14.21 -27.75
N THR A 113 -19.70 -14.15 -28.53
CA THR A 113 -18.38 -14.74 -28.16
C THR A 113 -17.27 -13.70 -27.93
N ALA A 114 -17.58 -12.41 -28.04
CA ALA A 114 -16.65 -11.30 -27.78
C ALA A 114 -16.64 -10.83 -26.32
N ALA A 115 -17.59 -11.32 -25.49
CA ALA A 115 -17.71 -10.97 -24.09
C ALA A 115 -16.48 -11.46 -23.29
N GLY A 116 -15.48 -10.58 -23.14
CA GLY A 116 -14.28 -10.85 -22.36
C GLY A 116 -12.96 -10.77 -23.13
N LYS A 117 -12.97 -10.59 -24.47
CA LYS A 117 -11.75 -10.32 -25.24
C LYS A 117 -11.21 -8.94 -24.90
N ARG A 118 -9.88 -8.85 -24.73
CA ARG A 118 -9.17 -7.59 -24.51
C ARG A 118 -8.12 -7.39 -25.59
N TYR A 119 -7.75 -6.15 -25.85
CA TYR A 119 -6.74 -5.82 -26.82
C TYR A 119 -5.68 -4.96 -26.15
N LEU A 120 -4.45 -5.48 -26.08
CA LEU A 120 -3.30 -4.67 -25.69
C LEU A 120 -2.83 -3.93 -26.94
N ILE A 121 -2.87 -2.60 -26.91
CA ILE A 121 -2.51 -1.77 -28.05
C ILE A 121 -1.16 -1.13 -27.78
N LEU A 122 -0.14 -1.58 -28.52
CA LEU A 122 1.13 -0.86 -28.57
C LEU A 122 0.96 0.32 -29.53
N THR A 123 1.10 1.54 -29.02
CA THR A 123 1.07 2.76 -29.83
C THR A 123 2.49 3.28 -30.01
N TYR A 124 2.87 3.46 -31.27
CA TYR A 124 4.09 4.16 -31.68
C TYR A 124 3.70 5.53 -32.20
N ALA A 125 4.07 6.59 -31.49
CA ALA A 125 3.77 7.98 -31.83
C ALA A 125 5.07 8.78 -31.93
N VAL A 126 5.45 9.15 -33.14
CA VAL A 126 6.55 10.06 -33.44
C VAL A 126 6.00 11.33 -34.10
N GLU A 127 6.86 12.33 -34.32
CA GLU A 127 6.48 13.71 -34.71
C GLU A 127 5.42 13.80 -35.83
N PHE A 128 5.44 12.87 -36.80
CA PHE A 128 4.54 12.89 -37.96
C PHE A 128 3.83 11.56 -38.23
N ASP A 129 4.00 10.55 -37.35
CA ASP A 129 3.41 9.23 -37.56
C ASP A 129 2.87 8.66 -36.25
N ARG A 130 1.66 8.09 -36.31
CA ARG A 130 1.02 7.42 -35.18
C ARG A 130 0.41 6.11 -35.62
N VAL A 131 1.06 5.03 -35.20
CA VAL A 131 0.68 3.66 -35.57
C VAL A 131 0.27 2.88 -34.34
N HIS A 132 -0.81 2.13 -34.46
CA HIS A 132 -1.35 1.27 -33.41
C HIS A 132 -1.19 -0.19 -33.82
N TYR A 133 -0.58 -1.00 -32.96
CA TYR A 133 -0.45 -2.44 -33.13
C TYR A 133 -1.34 -3.15 -32.11
N PRO A 134 -2.57 -3.57 -32.51
CA PRO A 134 -3.49 -4.26 -31.62
C PRO A 134 -3.07 -5.72 -31.43
N LEU A 135 -2.90 -6.13 -30.17
CA LEU A 135 -2.59 -7.50 -29.78
C LEU A 135 -3.81 -8.11 -29.08
N PRO A 136 -4.55 -9.02 -29.75
CA PRO A 136 -5.75 -9.64 -29.18
C PRO A 136 -5.39 -10.62 -28.05
N LEU A 137 -5.98 -10.40 -26.88
CA LEU A 137 -5.83 -11.25 -25.71
C LEU A 137 -7.15 -11.99 -25.44
N VAL A 138 -7.02 -13.28 -25.16
CA VAL A 138 -8.15 -14.17 -24.85
C VAL A 138 -8.26 -14.30 -23.33
N PRO A 139 -9.46 -14.16 -22.74
CA PRO A 139 -9.64 -14.42 -21.32
C PRO A 139 -9.30 -15.89 -21.02
N ALA A 140 -8.36 -16.10 -20.11
CA ALA A 140 -8.10 -17.42 -19.56
C ALA A 140 -9.26 -17.76 -18.61
N LEU A 141 -10.33 -18.33 -19.16
CA LEU A 141 -11.52 -18.78 -18.42
C LEU A 141 -11.20 -19.88 -17.40
N SER A 142 -10.06 -20.52 -17.54
CA SER A 142 -9.42 -21.34 -16.53
C SER A 142 -7.92 -21.43 -16.87
N PRO A 143 -7.00 -21.33 -15.90
CA PRO A 143 -5.64 -21.76 -16.14
C PRO A 143 -5.71 -23.22 -16.59
N SER A 144 -5.08 -23.56 -17.72
CA SER A 144 -5.09 -24.93 -18.23
C SER A 144 -4.65 -25.89 -17.11
N PRO A 145 -5.22 -27.11 -17.04
CA PRO A 145 -4.87 -28.05 -15.96
C PRO A 145 -3.37 -28.29 -15.87
N GLU A 146 -2.64 -28.15 -16.98
CA GLU A 146 -1.19 -28.24 -17.05
C GLU A 146 -0.48 -27.06 -16.35
N ILE A 147 -0.94 -25.82 -16.54
CA ILE A 147 -0.39 -24.64 -15.87
C ILE A 147 -0.72 -24.68 -14.38
N LEU A 148 -1.93 -25.11 -14.02
CA LEU A 148 -2.29 -25.35 -12.61
C LEU A 148 -1.41 -26.43 -12.00
N GLN A 149 -1.23 -27.58 -12.65
CA GLN A 149 -0.38 -28.66 -12.16
C GLN A 149 1.08 -28.24 -12.06
N ARG A 150 1.59 -27.48 -13.04
CA ARG A 150 2.95 -26.92 -13.00
C ARG A 150 3.10 -25.90 -11.87
N THR A 151 2.10 -25.07 -11.63
CA THR A 151 2.07 -24.09 -10.53
C THR A 151 1.96 -24.79 -9.19
N ILE A 152 1.08 -25.79 -9.05
CA ILE A 152 0.96 -26.64 -7.84
C ILE A 152 2.28 -27.35 -7.58
N ARG A 153 2.92 -27.91 -8.60
CA ARG A 153 4.23 -28.55 -8.45
C ARG A 153 5.31 -27.55 -8.04
N ARG A 154 5.36 -26.36 -8.65
CA ARG A 154 6.30 -25.30 -8.29
C ARG A 154 6.06 -24.80 -6.86
N LEU A 155 4.80 -24.59 -6.47
CA LEU A 155 4.42 -24.16 -5.13
C LEU A 155 4.68 -25.23 -4.08
N ARG A 156 4.41 -26.51 -4.39
CA ARG A 156 4.78 -27.64 -3.54
C ARG A 156 6.29 -27.74 -3.38
N GLN A 157 7.06 -27.60 -4.46
CA GLN A 157 8.52 -27.57 -4.41
C GLN A 157 9.04 -26.35 -3.64
N ALA A 158 8.40 -25.18 -3.75
CA ALA A 158 8.76 -24.00 -2.99
C ALA A 158 8.40 -24.13 -1.50
N LEU A 159 7.28 -24.79 -1.16
CA LEU A 159 6.91 -25.14 0.21
C LEU A 159 7.85 -26.20 0.78
N GLU A 160 8.13 -27.26 0.05
CA GLU A 160 9.11 -28.29 0.44
C GLU A 160 10.51 -27.68 0.60
N ALA A 161 10.91 -26.75 -0.27
CA ALA A 161 12.16 -26.02 -0.13
C ALA A 161 12.13 -25.01 1.04
N ALA A 162 10.98 -24.42 1.34
CA ALA A 162 10.80 -23.54 2.51
C ALA A 162 10.68 -24.33 3.82
N GLU A 163 10.20 -25.56 3.79
CA GLU A 163 10.23 -26.51 4.91
C GLU A 163 11.63 -27.14 5.06
N ALA A 164 12.36 -27.35 3.96
CA ALA A 164 13.75 -27.80 3.99
C ALA A 164 14.70 -26.69 4.46
N ASN A 165 14.47 -25.42 4.07
CA ASN A 165 15.18 -24.26 4.61
C ASN A 165 14.63 -23.81 5.98
N GLY A 166 13.39 -24.17 6.30
CA GLY A 166 12.78 -24.13 7.63
C GLY A 166 13.21 -25.34 8.43
N ALA A 167 14.53 -25.48 8.60
CA ALA A 167 15.12 -26.64 9.26
C ALA A 167 14.43 -26.93 10.60
N PRO A 168 14.20 -28.22 10.96
CA PRO A 168 13.83 -28.63 12.31
C PRO A 168 14.81 -28.14 13.38
N SER A 169 15.99 -27.67 12.99
CA SER A 169 16.99 -27.01 13.84
C SER A 169 16.49 -25.69 14.44
N GLY A 170 15.75 -24.86 13.69
CA GLY A 170 15.25 -23.58 14.19
C GLY A 170 14.08 -23.74 15.14
N HIS A 171 13.14 -24.63 14.83
CA HIS A 171 12.02 -24.93 15.72
C HIS A 171 12.47 -25.70 16.97
N ALA A 172 13.46 -26.61 16.85
CA ALA A 172 14.05 -27.28 18.01
C ALA A 172 14.89 -26.32 18.86
N GLN A 173 15.69 -25.42 18.28
CA GLN A 173 16.41 -24.37 19.03
C GLN A 173 15.45 -23.40 19.69
N LEU A 174 14.43 -22.90 18.98
CA LEU A 174 13.43 -22.00 19.55
C LEU A 174 12.59 -22.71 20.62
N ALA A 175 12.30 -24.01 20.48
CA ALA A 175 11.62 -24.79 21.52
C ALA A 175 12.51 -25.03 22.74
N GLN A 176 13.80 -25.31 22.53
CA GLN A 176 14.79 -25.49 23.60
C GLN A 176 15.07 -24.16 24.33
N GLU A 177 15.17 -23.06 23.58
CA GLU A 177 15.32 -21.70 24.11
C GLU A 177 14.04 -21.26 24.83
N ASN A 178 12.84 -21.54 24.30
CA ASN A 178 11.59 -21.32 25.03
C ASN A 178 11.49 -22.16 26.30
N ALA A 179 11.99 -23.40 26.29
CA ALA A 179 12.02 -24.25 27.48
C ALA A 179 13.00 -23.70 28.53
N ALA A 180 14.20 -23.28 28.11
CA ALA A 180 15.20 -22.65 28.96
C ALA A 180 14.69 -21.33 29.55
N LEU A 181 14.11 -20.45 28.72
CA LEU A 181 13.51 -19.18 29.15
C LEU A 181 12.31 -19.38 30.09
N ARG A 182 11.53 -20.45 29.91
CA ARG A 182 10.44 -20.80 30.84
C ARG A 182 10.95 -21.32 32.18
N GLU A 183 12.04 -22.07 32.19
CA GLU A 183 12.66 -22.54 33.42
C GLU A 183 13.37 -21.40 34.16
N GLU A 184 14.04 -20.49 33.43
CA GLU A 184 14.60 -19.27 33.99
C GLU A 184 13.51 -18.38 34.58
N ASN A 185 12.39 -18.18 33.86
CA ASN A 185 11.22 -17.47 34.41
C ASN A 185 10.66 -18.15 35.65
N ARG A 186 10.63 -19.49 35.69
CA ARG A 186 10.18 -20.23 36.87
C ARG A 186 11.13 -20.03 38.05
N CYS A 187 12.44 -20.08 37.80
CA CYS A 187 13.47 -19.87 38.80
C CYS A 187 13.43 -18.43 39.33
N LEU A 188 13.44 -17.42 38.45
CA LEU A 188 13.30 -16.01 38.80
C LEU A 188 12.00 -15.72 39.55
N LYS A 189 10.88 -16.33 39.14
CA LYS A 189 9.59 -16.19 39.84
C LYS A 189 9.62 -16.85 41.22
N ASN A 190 10.32 -17.96 41.39
CA ASN A 190 10.55 -18.57 42.70
C ASN A 190 11.53 -17.77 43.57
N THR A 191 12.58 -17.17 42.99
CA THR A 191 13.52 -16.30 43.70
C THR A 191 12.84 -14.99 44.12
N LEU A 192 11.99 -14.41 43.27
CA LEU A 192 11.13 -13.27 43.62
C LEU A 192 10.13 -13.65 44.71
N LYS A 193 9.56 -14.86 44.64
CA LYS A 193 8.66 -15.36 45.67
C LYS A 193 9.39 -15.58 47.00
N GLN A 194 10.60 -16.13 46.99
CA GLN A 194 11.47 -16.27 48.15
C GLN A 194 11.99 -14.92 48.68
N HIS A 195 12.18 -13.92 47.83
CA HIS A 195 12.50 -12.55 48.26
C HIS A 195 11.27 -11.85 48.84
N CYS A 196 10.06 -12.10 48.32
CA CYS A 196 8.82 -11.63 48.92
C CYS A 196 8.50 -12.35 50.24
N ASP A 197 8.80 -13.65 50.34
CA ASP A 197 8.64 -14.43 51.56
C ASP A 197 9.77 -14.13 52.58
N GLY A 198 10.97 -13.75 52.12
CA GLY A 198 12.12 -13.29 52.92
C GLY A 198 12.04 -11.81 53.31
N ALA A 199 11.27 -10.99 52.57
CA ALA A 199 10.91 -9.62 52.96
C ALA A 199 9.98 -9.58 54.18
N ARG A 200 9.54 -10.74 54.70
CA ARG A 200 8.87 -10.85 56.00
C ARG A 200 9.81 -10.73 57.20
N GLU A 201 11.14 -10.73 56.99
CA GLU A 201 12.15 -10.49 58.05
C GLU A 201 12.94 -9.17 57.84
N GLY A 202 12.50 -8.29 56.92
CA GLY A 202 13.13 -6.99 56.63
C GLY A 202 12.21 -5.78 56.85
N ASP A 203 11.74 -5.59 58.08
CA ASP A 203 10.76 -4.55 58.53
C ASP A 203 11.22 -3.07 58.37
N GLY A 204 12.44 -2.81 57.89
CA GLY A 204 13.00 -1.45 57.82
C GLY A 204 12.72 -0.67 56.53
N VAL A 205 12.74 -1.34 55.37
CA VAL A 205 12.82 -0.64 54.06
C VAL A 205 11.43 -0.37 53.47
N MET A 206 10.47 -1.27 53.72
CA MET A 206 9.07 -1.07 53.33
C MET A 206 8.39 0.08 54.10
N ASN A 207 8.70 0.24 55.39
CA ASN A 207 8.16 1.35 56.20
C ASN A 207 8.72 2.69 55.74
N SER A 208 10.03 2.80 55.50
CA SER A 208 10.64 4.06 55.05
C SER A 208 10.15 4.49 53.66
N THR A 209 9.93 3.54 52.75
CA THR A 209 9.39 3.85 51.42
C THR A 209 7.92 4.29 51.50
N ALA A 210 7.11 3.63 52.35
CA ALA A 210 5.71 3.98 52.56
C ALA A 210 5.54 5.32 53.30
N GLU A 211 6.44 5.64 54.24
CA GLU A 211 6.47 6.92 54.94
C GLU A 211 6.82 8.07 53.99
N LEU A 212 7.89 7.92 53.21
CA LEU A 212 8.29 8.90 52.20
C LEU A 212 7.18 9.14 51.16
N GLN A 213 6.48 8.08 50.76
CA GLN A 213 5.38 8.18 49.81
C GLN A 213 4.15 8.89 50.42
N ARG A 214 3.90 8.72 51.71
CA ARG A 214 2.84 9.43 52.45
C ARG A 214 3.19 10.90 52.65
N GLU A 215 4.42 11.21 53.03
CA GLU A 215 4.91 12.57 53.24
C GLU A 215 4.93 13.37 51.92
N LEU A 216 5.33 12.72 50.81
CA LEU A 216 5.24 13.30 49.47
C LEU A 216 3.78 13.59 49.09
N GLN A 217 2.85 12.70 49.41
CA GLN A 217 1.42 12.89 49.13
C GLN A 217 0.85 14.07 49.92
N THR A 218 1.21 14.20 51.21
CA THR A 218 0.80 15.33 52.06
C THR A 218 1.36 16.65 51.53
N SER A 219 2.65 16.68 51.16
CA SER A 219 3.28 17.89 50.61
C SER A 219 2.70 18.31 49.26
N ILE A 220 2.25 17.35 48.44
CA ILE A 220 1.52 17.64 47.18
C ILE A 220 0.17 18.29 47.50
N GLU A 221 -0.55 17.80 48.49
CA GLU A 221 -1.87 18.33 48.84
C GLU A 221 -1.75 19.73 49.45
N GLU A 222 -0.80 19.93 50.36
CA GLU A 222 -0.48 21.26 50.92
C GLU A 222 -0.08 22.26 49.82
N ASN A 223 0.72 21.83 48.83
CA ASN A 223 1.06 22.70 47.70
C ASN A 223 -0.15 23.08 46.86
N LYS A 224 -1.09 22.15 46.63
CA LYS A 224 -2.32 22.46 45.89
C LYS A 224 -3.18 23.45 46.65
N GLU A 225 -3.35 23.26 47.96
CA GLU A 225 -4.08 24.20 48.80
C GLU A 225 -3.43 25.58 48.82
N LEU A 226 -2.10 25.64 48.90
CA LEU A 226 -1.34 26.88 48.85
C LEU A 226 -1.55 27.60 47.51
N ILE A 227 -1.51 26.88 46.39
CA ILE A 227 -1.77 27.43 45.05
C ILE A 227 -3.20 27.99 44.96
N ALA A 228 -4.19 27.26 45.48
CA ALA A 228 -5.59 27.71 45.50
C ALA A 228 -5.75 29.00 46.33
N LEU A 229 -5.11 29.05 47.50
CA LEU A 229 -5.13 30.23 48.36
C LEU A 229 -4.46 31.44 47.69
N TYR A 230 -3.32 31.23 47.01
CA TYR A 230 -2.66 32.29 46.24
C TYR A 230 -3.52 32.81 45.08
N GLN A 231 -4.25 31.93 44.41
CA GLN A 231 -5.18 32.33 43.34
C GLN A 231 -6.32 33.15 43.91
N GLN A 232 -6.93 32.70 45.02
CA GLN A 232 -8.00 33.42 45.69
C GLN A 232 -7.53 34.80 46.18
N PHE A 233 -6.41 34.89 46.88
CA PHE A 233 -5.87 36.17 47.36
C PHE A 233 -5.57 37.13 46.20
N ARG A 234 -5.11 36.60 45.05
CA ARG A 234 -4.89 37.40 43.85
C ARG A 234 -6.19 37.91 43.24
N GLU A 235 -7.24 37.09 43.23
CA GLU A 235 -8.57 37.50 42.77
C GLU A 235 -9.19 38.55 43.68
N ASP A 236 -9.11 38.36 44.99
CA ASP A 236 -9.60 39.30 46.00
C ASP A 236 -8.87 40.65 45.90
N SER A 237 -7.54 40.61 45.80
CA SER A 237 -6.72 41.83 45.59
C SER A 237 -7.06 42.53 44.26
N ALA A 238 -7.33 41.76 43.20
CA ALA A 238 -7.73 42.32 41.91
C ALA A 238 -9.14 42.96 41.98
N ALA A 239 -10.07 42.33 42.69
CA ALA A 239 -11.41 42.85 42.91
C ALA A 239 -11.39 44.13 43.75
N GLU A 240 -10.61 44.16 44.84
CA GLU A 240 -10.46 45.33 45.70
C GLU A 240 -9.80 46.50 44.95
N THR A 241 -8.71 46.24 44.20
CA THR A 241 -8.08 47.27 43.37
C THR A 241 -9.01 47.77 42.26
N ALA A 242 -9.88 46.93 41.72
CA ALA A 242 -10.89 47.35 40.75
C ALA A 242 -11.99 48.22 41.40
N GLN A 243 -12.44 47.88 42.60
CA GLN A 243 -13.41 48.68 43.37
C GLN A 243 -12.86 50.05 43.72
N LEU A 244 -11.64 50.13 44.29
CA LEU A 244 -11.00 51.40 44.63
C LEU A 244 -10.77 52.28 43.41
N ARG A 245 -10.42 51.68 42.25
CA ARG A 245 -10.32 52.41 40.98
C ARG A 245 -11.67 52.96 40.50
N ALA A 246 -12.75 52.19 40.66
CA ALA A 246 -14.09 52.65 40.31
C ALA A 246 -14.56 53.79 41.21
N GLU A 247 -14.26 53.71 42.52
CA GLU A 247 -14.58 54.76 43.49
C GLU A 247 -13.80 56.05 43.20
N LEU A 248 -12.49 55.95 42.95
CA LEU A 248 -11.67 57.09 42.49
C LEU A 248 -12.20 57.73 41.20
N ASP A 249 -12.64 56.93 40.22
CA ASP A 249 -13.20 57.47 38.98
C ASP A 249 -14.55 58.17 39.22
N SER A 250 -15.37 57.66 40.15
CA SER A 250 -16.61 58.34 40.55
C SER A 250 -16.36 59.65 41.30
N ASP A 251 -15.41 59.70 42.22
CA ASP A 251 -15.01 60.90 42.94
C ASP A 251 -14.39 61.95 42.02
N PHE A 252 -13.60 61.52 41.04
CA PHE A 252 -13.04 62.41 40.02
C PHE A 252 -14.13 63.00 39.12
N ARG A 253 -15.14 62.21 38.74
CA ARG A 253 -16.30 62.71 37.98
C ARG A 253 -17.13 63.72 38.79
N LEU A 254 -17.37 63.45 40.08
CA LEU A 254 -18.09 64.34 40.98
C LEU A 254 -17.33 65.67 41.22
N SER A 255 -16.00 65.59 41.39
CA SER A 255 -15.15 66.78 41.53
C SER A 255 -15.14 67.65 40.26
N ARG A 256 -15.09 67.03 39.07
CA ARG A 256 -15.20 67.75 37.78
C ARG A 256 -16.54 68.44 37.56
N THR A 257 -17.63 67.91 38.12
CA THR A 257 -18.94 68.58 38.06
C THR A 257 -19.05 69.77 39.02
N ILE A 258 -18.38 69.73 40.18
CA ILE A 258 -18.41 70.82 41.17
C ILE A 258 -17.54 72.02 40.73
N THR A 259 -16.39 71.80 40.07
CA THR A 259 -15.54 72.91 39.58
C THR A 259 -16.11 73.64 38.34
N ARG A 260 -17.26 73.21 37.83
CA ARG A 260 -17.88 73.75 36.59
C ARG A 260 -19.19 74.51 36.85
N SER A 261 -19.53 74.75 38.12
CA SER A 261 -20.60 75.67 38.58
C SER A 261 -19.97 76.95 39.14
#